data_AF-A0A7Y3CYS0-F1
#
_entry.id   AF-A0A7Y3CYS0-F1
#
_cell.length_a   1.000
_cell.length_b   1.000
_cell.length_c   1.000
_cell.angle_alpha   90.00
_cell.angle_beta   90.00
_cell.angle_gamma   90.00
#
_symmetry.space_group_name_H-M   'P 1'
#
loop_
_entity.id
_entity.type
_entity.pdbx_description
1 polymer ?
#
loop_
_entity_poly.entity_id
_entity_poly.type
_entity_poly.pdbx_seq_one_letter_code
_entity_poly.pdbx_strand_id
1 'polypeptide(L)' 'VNPARSTSQALFAGGWAIQQLWLFWIAPIVGAILAGLVYKYISPEE' A
#
# COMPACT_ATOMS: atom_id res chain seq x y z
N VAL A 1 -2.79 3.90 3.95
CA VAL A 1 -2.46 2.88 2.93
C VAL A 1 -1.59 1.78 3.56
N ASN A 2 -2.19 0.84 4.30
CA ASN A 2 -1.44 -0.18 5.06
C ASN A 2 -1.94 -1.58 4.66
N PRO A 3 -1.09 -2.41 4.02
CA PRO A 3 -1.48 -3.75 3.60
C PRO A 3 -1.84 -4.68 4.76
N ALA A 4 -1.10 -4.65 5.87
CA ALA A 4 -1.34 -5.50 7.04
C ALA A 4 -2.70 -5.23 7.70
N ARG A 5 -3.09 -3.95 7.79
CA ARG A 5 -4.44 -3.56 8.26
C ARG A 5 -5.53 -4.13 7.34
N SER A 6 -5.32 -4.08 6.03
CA SER A 6 -6.30 -4.55 5.05
C SER A 6 -6.41 -6.09 5.08
N THR A 7 -5.29 -6.79 5.27
CA THR A 7 -5.24 -8.24 5.45
C THR A 7 -6.03 -8.70 6.68
N SER A 8 -5.90 -8.01 7.83
CA SER A 8 -6.63 -8.43 9.03
C SER A 8 -8.14 -8.41 8.82
N GLN A 9 -8.68 -7.36 8.20
CA GLN A 9 -10.11 -7.25 7.91
C GLN A 9 -10.55 -8.26 6.84
N ALA A 10 -9.76 -8.45 5.78
CA ALA A 10 -10.10 -9.34 4.68
C ALA A 10 -10.23 -10.80 5.13
N LEU A 11 -9.43 -11.25 6.10
CA LEU A 11 -9.51 -12.62 6.65
C LEU A 11 -10.86 -12.89 7.33
N PHE A 12 -11.41 -11.92 8.05
CA PHE A 12 -12.71 -12.08 8.72
C PHE A 12 -13.89 -11.77 7.80
N ALA A 13 -13.73 -10.85 6.84
CA ALA A 13 -14.77 -10.55 5.86
C ALA A 13 -14.91 -11.65 4.80
N GLY A 14 -13.82 -12.36 4.48
CA GLY A 14 -13.79 -13.47 3.54
C GLY A 14 -14.16 -13.07 2.09
N GLY A 15 -14.42 -14.09 1.26
CA GLY A 15 -15.02 -13.94 -0.07
C GLY A 15 -14.41 -12.83 -0.93
N TRP A 16 -15.23 -11.80 -1.21
CA TRP A 16 -14.88 -10.67 -2.06
C TRP A 16 -13.68 -9.86 -1.52
N ALA A 17 -13.54 -9.75 -0.19
CA ALA A 17 -12.47 -8.95 0.40
C ALA A 17 -11.10 -9.59 0.19
N ILE A 18 -11.02 -10.92 0.25
CA ILE A 18 -9.80 -11.68 -0.07
C ILE A 18 -9.47 -11.55 -1.57
N GLN A 19 -10.47 -11.64 -2.44
CA GLN A 19 -10.28 -11.50 -3.89
C GLN A 19 -9.73 -10.13 -4.30
N GLN A 20 -10.06 -9.07 -3.55
CA GLN A 20 -9.59 -7.71 -3.82
C GLN A 20 -8.35 -7.30 -3.01
N LEU A 21 -7.90 -8.13 -2.06
CA LEU A 21 -6.82 -7.80 -1.11
C LEU A 21 -5.49 -7.46 -1.82
N TRP A 22 -5.21 -8.07 -2.98
CA TRP A 22 -3.98 -7.85 -3.74
C TRP A 22 -3.74 -6.37 -4.08
N LEU A 23 -4.80 -5.62 -4.40
CA LEU A 23 -4.69 -4.20 -4.76
C LEU A 23 -4.22 -3.37 -3.56
N PHE A 24 -4.66 -3.75 -2.36
CA PHE A 24 -4.27 -3.10 -1.11
C PHE A 24 -2.84 -3.45 -0.67
N TRP A 25 -2.18 -4.39 -1.34
CA TRP A 25 -0.74 -4.62 -1.23
C TRP A 25 0.04 -3.83 -2.28
N ILE A 26 -0.34 -3.95 -3.56
CA ILE A 26 0.41 -3.34 -4.65
C ILE A 26 0.35 -1.81 -4.59
N ALA A 27 -0.84 -1.22 -4.42
CA ALA A 27 -0.99 0.23 -4.48
C ALA A 27 -0.17 0.97 -3.39
N PRO A 28 -0.16 0.54 -2.11
CA PRO A 28 0.68 1.19 -1.10
C PRO A 28 2.18 1.03 -1.35
N ILE A 29 2.63 -0.12 -1.84
CA ILE A 29 4.05 -0.36 -2.13
C ILE A 29 4.50 0.55 -3.28
N VAL A 30 3.74 0.57 -4.38
CA VAL A 30 4.03 1.46 -5.51
C VAL A 30 4.01 2.92 -5.06
N GLY A 31 3.01 3.32 -4.27
CA GLY A 31 2.93 4.67 -3.72
C GLY A 31 4.14 5.04 -2.86
N ALA A 32 4.63 4.13 -2.01
CA ALA A 32 5.80 4.36 -1.17
C ALA A 32 7.09 4.50 -2.00
N ILE A 33 7.27 3.65 -3.02
CA ILE A 33 8.40 3.74 -3.96
C ILE A 33 8.37 5.10 -4.68
N LEU A 34 7.23 5.47 -5.25
CA LEU A 34 7.06 6.75 -5.95
C LEU A 34 7.31 7.94 -5.01
N ALA A 35 6.78 7.90 -3.79
CA ALA A 35 7.01 8.94 -2.79
C ALA A 35 8.51 9.07 -2.45
N GLY A 36 9.21 7.95 -2.25
CA GLY A 36 10.65 7.95 -2.01
C GLY A 36 11.47 8.52 -3.18
N LEU A 37 11.09 8.17 -4.42
CA LEU A 37 11.72 8.74 -5.62
C LEU A 37 11.45 10.24 -5.72
N VAL A 38 10.20 10.67 -5.58
CA VAL A 38 9.82 12.08 -5.65
C VAL A 38 10.53 12.89 -4.57
N TYR A 39 10.58 12.38 -3.33
CA TYR A 39 11.28 13.04 -2.22
C TYR A 39 12.77 13.22 -2.54
N LYS A 40 13.44 12.19 -3.08
CA LYS A 40 14.85 12.28 -3.48
C LYS A 40 15.15 13.40 -4.48
N TYR A 41 14.21 13.72 -5.38
CA TYR A 41 14.43 14.73 -6.43
C TYR A 41 13.94 16.13 -6.05
N ILE A 42 12.97 16.24 -5.15
CA ILE A 42 12.31 17.52 -4.82
C ILE A 42 12.73 18.06 -3.46
N SER A 43 13.13 17.19 -2.52
CA SER A 43 13.58 17.67 -1.21
C SER A 43 14.88 18.43 -1.38
N PRO A 44 14.97 19.71 -0.95
CA PRO A 44 16.26 20.33 -0.74
C PRO A 44 17.07 19.45 0.21
N GLU A 45 18.36 19.30 -0.09
CA GLU A 45 19.30 18.53 0.75
C GLU A 45 19.14 18.92 2.23
N GLU A 46 19.17 17.93 3.12
CA GLU A 46 19.29 18.18 4.57
C GLU A 46 20.60 18.94 4.90
#